data_AF-A0A9D6EDK8-F1
#
_entry.id   AF-A0A9D6EDK8-F1
#
_cell.length_a   1.000
_cell.length_b   1.000
_cell.length_c   1.000
_cell.angle_alpha   90.00
_cell.angle_beta   90.00
_cell.angle_gamma   90.00
#
_symmetry.space_group_name_H-M   'P 1'
#
loop_
_entity.id
_entity.type
_entity.pdbx_description
1 polymer ?
#
loop_
_entity_poly.entity_id
_entity_poly.type
_entity_poly.pdbx_seq_one_letter_code
_entity_poly.pdbx_strand_id
1 'polypeptide(L)'
;MPRPARDGKAPTVVHLTAEYWPYARTGGLGEAVEGIARGQAQSSVRAFALMPLYRVVRDAGFPLEPVGSPQTVALGGATESIRLWRPADRADGAPAVIFVDHPPSFDRGGIYGEAGADYPDNPRRFALFCRAALEA
;
A
#
# COMPACT_ATOMS: atom_id res chain seq x y z
N MET A 1 -15.46 25.56 -10.33
CA MET A 1 -16.51 24.72 -9.72
C MET A 1 -16.44 24.87 -8.20
N PRO A 2 -17.56 25.11 -7.50
CA PRO A 2 -17.55 25.15 -6.04
C PRO A 2 -17.33 23.74 -5.48
N ARG A 3 -16.42 23.62 -4.51
CA ARG A 3 -16.14 22.39 -3.78
C ARG A 3 -17.40 21.96 -3.02
N PRO A 4 -17.88 20.70 -3.15
CA PRO A 4 -19.06 20.25 -2.42
C PRO A 4 -18.82 20.42 -0.91
N ALA A 5 -19.85 20.89 -0.21
CA ALA A 5 -19.85 20.99 1.24
C ALA A 5 -19.61 19.59 1.82
N ARG A 6 -18.62 19.46 2.70
CA ARG A 6 -18.42 18.24 3.48
C ARG A 6 -19.39 18.29 4.66
N ASP A 7 -20.07 17.18 4.92
CA ASP A 7 -21.11 17.00 5.94
C ASP A 7 -20.58 17.07 7.40
N GLY A 8 -19.60 17.94 7.69
CA GLY A 8 -18.92 18.04 8.98
C GLY A 8 -17.99 16.87 9.32
N LYS A 9 -17.98 15.79 8.53
CA LYS A 9 -17.10 14.62 8.75
C LYS A 9 -15.69 14.87 8.21
N ALA A 10 -14.68 14.58 9.03
CA ALA A 10 -13.28 14.60 8.57
C ALA A 10 -13.11 13.65 7.37
N PRO A 11 -12.30 14.03 6.36
CA PRO A 11 -12.07 13.17 5.21
C PRO A 11 -11.41 11.85 5.59
N THR A 12 -11.65 10.82 4.80
CA THR A 12 -10.74 9.68 4.72
C THR A 12 -9.57 10.08 3.83
N VAL A 13 -8.34 9.79 4.26
CA VAL A 13 -7.12 9.97 3.47
C VAL A 13 -6.48 8.60 3.27
N VAL A 14 -6.11 8.30 2.02
CA VAL A 14 -5.47 7.04 1.65
C VAL A 14 -4.15 7.38 0.98
N HIS A 15 -3.04 6.97 1.59
CA HIS A 15 -1.69 7.12 1.05
C HIS A 15 -1.36 5.88 0.23
N LEU A 16 -1.25 6.03 -1.08
CA LEU A 16 -0.73 4.97 -1.96
C LEU A 16 0.77 5.16 -2.07
N THR A 17 1.56 4.21 -1.61
CA THR A 17 3.01 4.35 -1.55
C THR A 17 3.73 3.05 -1.91
N ALA A 18 4.90 3.18 -2.54
CA ALA A 18 5.82 2.08 -2.77
C ALA A 18 6.69 1.78 -1.53
N GLU A 19 6.81 2.74 -0.60
CA GLU A 19 7.63 2.59 0.61
C GLU A 19 6.82 3.05 1.83
N TYR A 20 6.90 2.27 2.90
CA TYR A 20 6.27 2.61 4.17
C TYR A 20 7.03 1.95 5.33
N TRP A 21 7.47 2.75 6.29
CA TRP A 21 8.13 2.25 7.49
C TRP A 21 7.10 1.64 8.47
N PRO A 22 7.38 0.50 9.14
CA PRO A 22 8.62 -0.28 9.13
C PRO A 22 8.68 -1.43 8.11
N TYR A 23 7.74 -1.51 7.17
CA TYR A 23 7.56 -2.69 6.34
C TYR A 23 8.54 -2.80 5.17
N ALA A 24 8.65 -1.75 4.34
CA ALA A 24 9.58 -1.76 3.22
C ALA A 24 10.01 -0.34 2.86
N ARG A 25 11.31 -0.15 2.62
CA ARG A 25 11.90 1.11 2.17
C ARG A 25 13.24 0.89 1.47
N THR A 26 13.61 1.83 0.62
CA THR A 26 14.96 2.00 0.07
C THR A 26 15.57 3.34 0.46
N GLY A 27 14.76 4.31 0.93
CA GLY A 27 15.22 5.61 1.37
C GLY A 27 14.24 6.32 2.31
N GLY A 28 14.28 7.65 2.31
CA GLY A 28 13.50 8.49 3.25
C GLY A 28 12.00 8.59 2.94
N LEU A 29 11.54 8.13 1.77
CA LEU A 29 10.13 8.17 1.39
C LEU A 29 9.26 7.41 2.40
N GLY A 30 9.69 6.22 2.81
CA GLY A 30 8.93 5.38 3.74
C GLY A 30 8.70 6.03 5.10
N GLU A 31 9.65 6.81 5.61
CA GLU A 31 9.52 7.54 6.87
C GLU A 31 8.65 8.78 6.71
N ALA A 32 8.80 9.50 5.59
CA ALA A 32 8.00 10.70 5.33
C ALA A 32 6.49 10.37 5.23
N VAL A 33 6.13 9.33 4.47
CA VAL A 33 4.73 8.90 4.33
C VAL A 33 4.18 8.39 5.66
N GLU A 34 4.98 7.66 6.44
CA GLU A 34 4.64 7.19 7.78
C GLU A 34 4.30 8.35 8.71
N GLY A 35 5.19 9.35 8.81
CA GLY A 35 4.99 10.50 9.67
C GLY A 35 3.76 11.33 9.30
N ILE A 36 3.52 11.54 8.00
CA ILE A 36 2.32 12.25 7.52
C ILE A 36 1.05 11.48 7.89
N ALA A 37 1.00 10.18 7.59
CA ALA A 37 -0.17 9.34 7.85
C ALA A 37 -0.46 9.22 9.35
N ARG A 38 0.59 9.11 10.18
CA ARG A 38 0.49 9.11 11.65
C ARG A 38 -0.04 10.44 12.18
N GLY A 39 0.51 11.57 11.73
CA GLY A 39 0.04 12.89 12.14
C GLY A 39 -1.45 13.11 11.81
N GLN A 40 -1.89 12.62 10.66
CA GLN A 40 -3.31 12.62 10.28
C GLN A 40 -4.16 11.73 11.21
N ALA A 41 -3.73 10.49 11.45
CA ALA A 41 -4.43 9.57 12.35
C ALA A 41 -4.58 10.13 13.77
N GLN A 42 -3.53 10.74 14.30
CA GLN A 42 -3.52 11.40 15.61
C GLN A 42 -4.43 12.65 15.66
N SER A 43 -4.63 13.31 14.52
CA SER A 43 -5.54 14.44 14.37
C SER A 43 -6.99 14.01 14.10
N SER A 44 -7.37 12.77 14.42
CA SER A 44 -8.70 12.19 14.19
C SER A 44 -9.12 12.12 12.72
N VAL A 45 -8.18 12.24 11.78
CA VAL A 45 -8.42 11.98 10.35
C VAL A 45 -8.32 10.47 10.13
N ARG A 46 -9.30 9.90 9.42
CA ARG A 46 -9.26 8.47 9.07
C ARG A 46 -8.20 8.24 7.99
N ALA A 47 -6.99 7.88 8.40
CA ALA A 47 -5.84 7.70 7.52
C ALA A 47 -5.53 6.22 7.27
N PHE A 48 -5.23 5.89 6.01
CA PHE A 48 -4.75 4.59 5.56
C PHE A 48 -3.43 4.72 4.82
N ALA A 49 -2.59 3.70 4.91
CA ALA A 49 -1.45 3.50 4.01
C ALA A 49 -1.64 2.19 3.24
N LEU A 50 -1.67 2.30 1.92
CA LEU A 50 -1.71 1.16 1.01
C LEU A 50 -0.33 1.03 0.37
N MET A 51 0.20 -0.18 0.35
CA MET A 51 1.45 -0.49 -0.32
C MET A 51 1.45 -1.91 -0.89
N PRO A 52 2.33 -2.25 -1.84
CA PRO A 52 2.48 -3.63 -2.27
C PRO A 52 3.02 -4.54 -1.16
N LEU A 53 2.60 -5.81 -1.15
CA LEU A 53 3.18 -6.82 -0.28
C LEU A 53 4.48 -7.36 -0.86
N TYR A 54 5.59 -6.68 -0.59
CA TYR A 54 6.91 -7.10 -1.06
C TYR A 54 7.43 -8.34 -0.31
N ARG A 55 8.33 -9.08 -0.95
CA ARG A 55 9.06 -10.20 -0.32
C ARG A 55 9.68 -9.83 1.03
N VAL A 56 10.33 -8.67 1.13
CA VAL A 56 10.97 -8.20 2.38
C VAL A 56 9.98 -8.10 3.55
N VAL A 57 8.72 -7.77 3.30
CA VAL A 57 7.68 -7.72 4.35
C VAL A 57 7.34 -9.13 4.84
N ARG A 58 7.31 -10.11 3.93
CA ARG A 58 7.08 -11.52 4.26
C ARG A 58 8.25 -12.10 5.03
N ASP A 59 9.47 -11.83 4.57
CA ASP A 59 10.71 -12.33 5.18
C ASP A 59 10.96 -11.73 6.57
N ALA A 60 10.48 -10.50 6.81
CA ALA A 60 10.53 -9.86 8.12
C ALA A 60 9.59 -10.51 9.16
N GLY A 61 8.67 -11.39 8.75
CA GLY A 61 7.85 -12.18 9.67
C GLY A 61 6.76 -11.41 10.40
N PHE A 62 6.29 -10.27 9.85
CA PHE A 62 5.14 -9.56 10.42
C PHE A 62 3.89 -10.46 10.43
N PRO A 63 3.11 -10.48 11.53
CA PRO A 63 1.85 -11.20 11.55
C PRO A 63 0.84 -10.47 10.65
N LEU A 64 0.43 -11.12 9.56
CA LEU A 64 -0.51 -10.59 8.59
C LEU A 64 -1.78 -11.43 8.55
N GLU A 65 -2.92 -10.77 8.42
CA GLU A 65 -4.21 -11.41 8.21
C GLU A 65 -4.89 -10.92 6.93
N PRO A 66 -5.64 -11.80 6.26
CA PRO A 66 -6.30 -11.43 5.02
C PRO A 66 -7.47 -10.48 5.25
N VAL A 67 -7.71 -9.60 4.28
CA VAL A 67 -8.85 -8.70 4.24
C VAL A 67 -9.81 -9.14 3.13
N GLY A 68 -11.03 -9.52 3.52
CA GLY A 68 -12.10 -9.90 2.59
C GLY A 68 -11.84 -11.21 1.82
N SER A 69 -12.34 -11.30 0.58
CA SER A 69 -12.11 -12.37 -0.39
C SER A 69 -11.09 -11.94 -1.46
N PRO A 70 -10.41 -12.87 -2.17
CA PRO A 70 -9.54 -12.48 -3.28
C PRO A 70 -10.31 -11.66 -4.32
N GLN A 71 -9.64 -10.68 -4.92
CA GLN A 71 -10.21 -9.78 -5.91
C GLN A 71 -9.53 -9.99 -7.26
N THR A 72 -10.15 -9.45 -8.31
CA THR A 72 -9.60 -9.45 -9.67
C THR A 72 -9.51 -8.03 -10.18
N VAL A 73 -8.39 -7.69 -10.79
CA VAL A 73 -8.10 -6.35 -11.30
C VAL A 73 -7.81 -6.45 -12.80
N ALA A 74 -8.52 -5.66 -13.60
CA ALA A 74 -8.29 -5.60 -15.05
C ALA A 74 -7.20 -4.57 -15.37
N LEU A 75 -6.12 -4.99 -16.04
CA LEU A 75 -5.05 -4.11 -16.48
C LEU A 75 -4.45 -4.57 -17.81
N GLY A 76 -4.43 -3.67 -18.79
CA GLY A 76 -3.77 -3.91 -20.09
C GLY A 76 -4.31 -5.13 -20.83
N GLY A 77 -5.63 -5.37 -20.78
CA GLY A 77 -6.29 -6.51 -21.42
C GLY A 77 -6.16 -7.84 -20.68
N ALA A 78 -5.43 -7.88 -19.55
CA ALA A 78 -5.36 -9.04 -18.68
C ALA A 78 -6.22 -8.83 -17.41
N THR A 79 -6.63 -9.93 -16.79
CA THR A 79 -7.25 -9.93 -15.46
C THR A 79 -6.28 -10.58 -14.48
N GLU A 80 -5.88 -9.83 -13.47
CA GLU A 80 -4.90 -10.23 -12.46
C GLU A 80 -5.64 -10.53 -11.15
N SER A 81 -5.32 -11.64 -10.47
CA SER A 81 -5.88 -11.92 -9.14
C SER A 81 -5.00 -11.31 -8.05
N ILE A 82 -5.62 -10.57 -7.12
CA ILE A 82 -4.94 -9.93 -5.99
C ILE A 82 -5.59 -10.33 -4.68
N ARG A 83 -4.81 -10.24 -3.59
CA ARG A 83 -5.28 -10.44 -2.21
C ARG A 83 -4.93 -9.22 -1.39
N LEU A 84 -5.83 -8.80 -0.52
CA LEU A 84 -5.55 -7.75 0.45
C LEU A 84 -5.16 -8.36 1.79
N TRP A 85 -4.16 -7.76 2.44
CA TRP A 85 -3.70 -8.16 3.76
C TRP A 85 -3.58 -6.93 4.66
N ARG A 86 -3.59 -7.14 5.97
CA ARG A 86 -3.27 -6.12 6.96
C ARG A 86 -2.41 -6.71 8.07
N PRO A 87 -1.63 -5.88 8.79
CA PRO A 87 -1.03 -6.32 10.05
C PRO A 87 -2.13 -6.79 11.02
N ALA A 88 -1.93 -7.94 11.66
CA ALA A 88 -2.85 -8.45 12.68
C ALA A 88 -2.84 -7.54 13.92
N ASP A 89 -1.68 -6.99 14.25
CA ASP A 89 -1.51 -6.06 15.36
C ASP A 89 -1.57 -4.62 14.85
N ARG A 90 -2.39 -3.79 15.50
CA ARG A 90 -2.48 -2.36 15.22
C ARG A 90 -2.19 -1.57 16.48
N ALA A 91 -1.19 -0.69 16.40
CA ALA A 91 -0.93 0.28 17.45
C ALA A 91 -2.03 1.37 17.49
N ASP A 92 -2.43 1.78 18.69
CA ASP A 92 -3.38 2.87 18.87
C ASP A 92 -2.83 4.18 18.29
N GLY A 93 -3.70 4.92 17.59
CA GLY A 93 -3.32 6.16 16.92
C GLY A 93 -2.46 6.00 15.66
N ALA A 94 -2.14 4.77 15.24
CA ALA A 94 -1.46 4.51 13.97
C ALA A 94 -2.45 4.48 12.79
N PRO A 95 -2.03 4.90 11.58
CA PRO A 95 -2.85 4.72 10.38
C PRO A 95 -3.06 3.24 10.10
N ALA A 96 -4.18 2.90 9.48
CA ALA A 96 -4.44 1.53 9.08
C ALA A 96 -3.59 1.18 7.85
N VAL A 97 -2.89 0.05 7.89
CA VAL A 97 -2.02 -0.39 6.78
C VAL A 97 -2.67 -1.54 6.04
N ILE A 98 -2.72 -1.45 4.72
CA ILE A 98 -3.22 -2.50 3.83
C ILE A 98 -2.14 -2.82 2.81
N PHE A 99 -1.88 -4.11 2.63
CA PHE A 99 -0.99 -4.60 1.60
C PHE A 99 -1.76 -5.16 0.42
N VAL A 100 -1.34 -4.80 -0.79
CA VAL A 100 -1.79 -5.42 -2.04
C VAL A 100 -0.83 -6.54 -2.40
N ASP A 101 -1.31 -7.77 -2.30
CA ASP A 101 -0.56 -8.97 -2.62
C ASP A 101 -0.82 -9.42 -4.05
N HIS A 102 0.25 -9.35 -4.84
CA HIS A 102 0.34 -9.91 -6.19
C HIS A 102 1.77 -10.44 -6.36
N PRO A 103 2.03 -11.72 -6.01
CA PRO A 103 3.37 -12.29 -6.08
C PRO A 103 4.06 -12.14 -7.43
N PRO A 104 3.38 -12.29 -8.60
CA PRO A 104 4.03 -12.09 -9.89
C PRO A 104 4.66 -10.70 -10.05
N SER A 105 4.12 -9.67 -9.39
CA SER A 105 4.70 -8.31 -9.41
C SER A 105 5.64 -8.04 -8.23
N PHE A 106 5.32 -8.46 -7.02
CA PHE A 106 5.97 -7.94 -5.80
C PHE A 106 6.80 -8.95 -5.00
N ASP A 107 6.73 -10.23 -5.36
CA ASP A 107 7.62 -11.26 -4.82
C ASP A 107 8.98 -11.21 -5.55
N ARG A 108 9.81 -10.25 -5.15
CA ARG A 108 11.07 -9.85 -5.78
C ARG A 108 12.11 -9.45 -4.73
N GLY A 109 13.40 -9.48 -5.08
CA GLY A 109 14.48 -9.16 -4.15
C GLY A 109 14.55 -7.68 -3.73
N GLY A 110 14.06 -6.77 -4.58
CA GLY A 110 14.00 -5.34 -4.29
C GLY A 110 12.64 -4.71 -4.62
N ILE A 111 12.47 -3.44 -4.22
CA ILE A 111 11.26 -2.65 -4.48
C ILE A 111 11.22 -2.23 -5.95
N TYR A 112 12.26 -1.53 -6.41
CA TYR A 112 12.37 -0.98 -7.76
C TYR A 112 13.29 -1.77 -8.68
N GLY A 113 14.22 -2.55 -8.14
CA GLY A 113 15.25 -3.24 -8.90
C GLY A 113 16.18 -4.08 -8.04
N GLU A 114 17.13 -4.75 -8.68
CA GLU A 114 18.16 -5.59 -8.06
C GLU A 114 19.53 -5.30 -8.68
N ALA A 115 20.60 -5.44 -7.90
CA ALA A 115 21.99 -5.27 -8.36
C ALA A 115 22.26 -3.96 -9.13
N GLY A 116 21.57 -2.87 -8.77
CA GLY A 116 21.73 -1.55 -9.40
C GLY A 116 20.97 -1.36 -10.72
N ALA A 117 20.13 -2.31 -11.12
CA ALA A 117 19.27 -2.20 -12.30
C ALA A 117 17.78 -2.25 -11.90
N ASP A 118 17.00 -1.34 -12.47
CA ASP A 118 15.54 -1.31 -12.30
C ASP A 118 14.88 -2.51 -12.99
N TYR A 119 13.78 -2.99 -12.42
CA TYR A 119 12.96 -3.97 -13.13
C TYR A 119 12.29 -3.33 -14.34
N PRO A 120 12.43 -3.92 -15.54
CA PRO A 120 11.92 -3.33 -16.78
C PRO A 120 10.37 -3.24 -16.80
N ASP A 121 9.69 -4.05 -16.00
CA ASP A 121 8.23 -4.09 -15.88
C ASP A 121 7.68 -3.21 -14.74
N ASN A 122 8.51 -2.38 -14.09
CA ASN A 122 8.09 -1.40 -13.08
C ASN A 122 6.83 -0.62 -13.45
N PRO A 123 6.68 -0.05 -14.67
CA PRO A 123 5.47 0.66 -15.05
C PRO A 123 4.21 -0.20 -14.93
N ARG A 124 4.27 -1.48 -15.34
CA ARG A 124 3.14 -2.40 -15.26
C ARG A 124 2.84 -2.76 -13.80
N ARG A 125 3.88 -3.08 -13.01
CA ARG A 125 3.77 -3.46 -11.60
C ARG A 125 3.06 -2.38 -10.79
N PHE A 126 3.50 -1.13 -10.92
CA PHE A 126 2.93 -0.02 -10.17
C PHE A 126 1.58 0.46 -10.74
N ALA A 127 1.33 0.30 -12.05
CA ALA A 127 -0.01 0.50 -12.61
C ALA A 127 -1.02 -0.51 -12.03
N LEU A 128 -0.62 -1.77 -11.86
CA LEU A 128 -1.46 -2.79 -11.20
C LEU A 128 -1.74 -2.42 -9.75
N PHE A 129 -0.73 -2.01 -9.00
CA PHE A 129 -0.91 -1.55 -7.62
C PHE A 129 -1.89 -0.38 -7.52
N CYS A 130 -1.70 0.67 -8.32
CA CYS A 130 -2.60 1.82 -8.33
C CYS A 130 -4.03 1.41 -8.69
N ARG A 131 -4.19 0.51 -9.67
CA ARG A 131 -5.50 0.00 -10.08
C ARG A 131 -6.18 -0.80 -8.96
N ALA A 132 -5.44 -1.73 -8.35
CA ALA A 132 -5.93 -2.53 -7.24
C ALA A 132 -6.32 -1.64 -6.05
N ALA A 133 -5.51 -0.64 -5.72
CA ALA A 133 -5.77 0.28 -4.61
C ALA A 133 -7.02 1.16 -4.82
N LEU A 134 -7.37 1.46 -6.08
CA LEU A 134 -8.59 2.21 -6.42
C LEU A 134 -9.85 1.35 -6.45
N GLU A 135 -9.72 0.04 -6.67
CA GLU A 135 -10.82 -0.91 -6.71
C GLU A 135 -11.07 -1.62 -5.35
N ALA A 136 -10.16 -1.43 -4.39
CA ALA A 136 -10.17 -2.05 -3.06
C ALA A 136 -11.23 -1.50 -2.08
#